data_AF-A0A0M1JE06-F1
#
_entry.id   AF-A0A0M1JE06-F1
#
_cell.length_a   1.000
_cell.length_b   1.000
_cell.length_c   1.000
_cell.angle_alpha   90.00
_cell.angle_beta   90.00
_cell.angle_gamma   90.00
#
_symmetry.space_group_name_H-M   'P 1'
#
loop_
_entity.id
_entity.type
_entity.pdbx_description
1 polymer ?
#
loop_
_entity_poly.entity_id
_entity_poly.type
_entity_poly.pdbx_seq_one_letter_code
_entity_poly.pdbx_strand_id
1 'polypeptide(L)'
;MTVKKISSVFQSRMFALTVGLGILDIILYTLLFQYSAELNVLAKAVQQGEIIYLLVPLTLAMVFVLIHGTFTDYLWELLGLHAK
;
A
#
# COMPACT_ATOMS: atom_id res chain seq x y z
N MET A 1 10.12 24.34 27.08
CA MET A 1 9.68 22.94 27.29
C MET A 1 8.63 22.45 26.28
N THR A 2 7.96 23.35 25.55
CA THR A 2 6.82 23.06 24.65
C THR A 2 7.20 22.39 23.32
N VAL A 3 8.36 22.72 22.74
CA VAL A 3 8.80 22.23 21.41
C VAL A 3 9.08 20.73 21.39
N LYS A 4 9.71 20.18 22.44
CA LYS A 4 10.10 18.77 22.54
C LYS A 4 8.91 17.81 22.67
N LYS A 5 7.78 18.30 23.17
CA LYS A 5 6.54 17.52 23.34
C LYS A 5 5.76 17.42 22.03
N ILE A 6 5.83 18.46 21.18
CA ILE A 6 5.18 18.49 19.87
C ILE A 6 5.87 17.50 18.91
N SER A 7 7.21 17.45 18.92
CA SER A 7 7.96 16.50 18.10
C SER A 7 7.70 15.04 18.50
N SER A 8 7.54 14.74 19.79
CA SER A 8 7.31 13.37 20.26
C SER A 8 5.92 12.83 19.88
N VAL A 9 4.89 13.68 19.91
CA VAL A 9 3.52 13.28 19.50
C VAL A 9 3.45 13.10 17.98
N PHE A 10 4.08 13.98 17.22
CA PHE A 10 4.19 13.86 15.77
C PHE A 10 4.90 12.55 15.38
N GLN A 11 6.04 12.26 15.99
CA GLN A 11 6.80 11.04 15.75
C GLN A 11 6.03 9.77 16.12
N SER A 12 5.27 9.79 17.22
CA SER A 12 4.43 8.65 17.62
C SER A 12 3.29 8.39 16.64
N ARG A 13 2.69 9.45 16.09
CA ARG A 13 1.66 9.34 15.04
C ARG A 13 2.24 8.78 13.75
N MET A 14 3.40 9.28 13.32
CA MET A 14 4.07 8.77 12.13
C MET A 14 4.41 7.29 12.27
N PHE A 15 4.93 6.88 13.43
CA PHE A 15 5.20 5.48 13.72
C PHE A 15 3.94 4.61 13.61
N ALA A 16 2.84 5.03 14.23
CA ALA A 16 1.57 4.30 14.15
C ALA A 16 1.04 4.20 12.71
N LEU A 17 1.16 5.27 11.92
CA LEU A 17 0.76 5.28 10.51
C LEU A 17 1.63 4.32 9.68
N THR A 18 2.95 4.36 9.84
CA THR A 18 3.84 3.44 9.11
C THR A 18 3.57 1.99 9.46
N VAL A 19 3.38 1.67 10.74
CA VAL A 19 3.03 0.29 11.16
C VAL A 19 1.68 -0.12 10.60
N GLY A 20 0.67 0.76 10.68
CA GLY A 20 -0.67 0.50 10.14
C GLY A 20 -0.65 0.26 8.63
N LEU A 21 0.06 1.09 7.87
CA LEU A 21 0.23 0.93 6.42
C LEU A 21 1.02 -0.33 6.08
N GLY A 22 2.06 -0.68 6.85
CA GLY A 22 2.82 -1.91 6.65
C GLY A 22 1.98 -3.16 6.90
N ILE A 23 1.13 -3.17 7.93
CA ILE A 23 0.16 -4.26 8.16
C ILE A 23 -0.83 -4.34 6.99
N LEU A 24 -1.35 -3.18 6.54
CA LEU A 24 -2.27 -3.14 5.41
C LEU A 24 -1.62 -3.67 4.13
N ASP A 25 -0.36 -3.33 3.88
CA ASP A 25 0.41 -3.82 2.74
C ASP A 25 0.62 -5.34 2.79
N ILE A 26 0.95 -5.89 3.97
CA ILE A 26 1.03 -7.36 4.18
C ILE A 26 -0.31 -8.03 3.89
N ILE A 27 -1.43 -7.46 4.36
CA ILE A 27 -2.76 -7.99 4.10
C ILE A 27 -3.06 -7.96 2.60
N LEU A 28 -2.75 -6.87 1.90
CA LEU A 28 -2.96 -6.77 0.46
C LEU A 28 -2.17 -7.82 -0.30
N TYR A 29 -0.88 -8.00 0.00
CA TYR A 29 -0.07 -9.06 -0.61
C TYR A 29 -0.64 -10.45 -0.32
N THR A 30 -1.05 -10.69 0.91
CA THR A 30 -1.66 -11.98 1.30
C THR A 30 -2.92 -12.25 0.48
N LEU A 31 -3.81 -11.27 0.34
CA LEU A 31 -5.02 -11.39 -0.47
C LEU A 31 -4.69 -11.56 -1.96
N LEU A 32 -3.71 -10.83 -2.48
CA LEU A 32 -3.28 -10.96 -3.87
C LEU A 32 -2.83 -12.40 -4.19
N PHE A 33 -2.03 -13.01 -3.31
CA PHE A 33 -1.60 -14.40 -3.48
C PHE A 33 -2.76 -15.38 -3.31
N GLN A 34 -3.61 -15.16 -2.31
CA GLN A 34 -4.76 -16.02 -2.02
C GLN A 34 -5.75 -16.06 -3.20
N TYR A 35 -5.96 -14.93 -3.89
CA TYR A 35 -6.88 -14.80 -5.02
C TYR A 35 -6.19 -14.80 -6.40
N SER A 36 -4.93 -15.25 -6.45
CA SER A 36 -4.16 -15.23 -7.69
C SER A 36 -4.76 -16.10 -8.80
N ALA A 37 -5.46 -17.19 -8.45
CA ALA A 37 -6.14 -18.06 -9.41
C ALA A 37 -7.33 -17.34 -10.08
N GLU A 38 -8.15 -16.64 -9.30
CA GLU A 38 -9.30 -15.87 -9.77
C GLU A 38 -8.85 -14.70 -10.65
N LEU A 39 -7.78 -14.01 -10.27
CA LEU A 39 -7.18 -12.96 -11.09
C LEU A 39 -6.69 -13.50 -12.44
N ASN A 40 -6.14 -14.71 -12.48
CA ASN A 40 -5.76 -15.37 -13.72
C ASN A 40 -6.97 -15.73 -14.60
N VAL A 41 -8.11 -16.09 -14.00
CA VAL A 41 -9.36 -16.31 -14.75
C VAL A 41 -9.83 -15.01 -15.39
N LEU A 42 -9.81 -13.90 -14.63
CA LEU A 42 -10.15 -12.58 -15.17
C LEU A 42 -9.22 -12.17 -16.31
N ALA A 43 -7.91 -12.41 -16.17
CA ALA A 43 -6.94 -12.13 -17.22
C ALA A 43 -7.21 -12.94 -18.51
N LYS A 44 -7.60 -14.20 -18.39
CA LYS A 44 -8.03 -15.02 -19.53
C LYS A 44 -9.29 -14.48 -20.19
N ALA A 45 -10.27 -14.03 -19.42
CA ALA A 45 -11.49 -13.45 -19.95
C ALA A 45 -11.22 -12.14 -20.73
N VAL A 46 -10.28 -11.30 -20.24
CA VAL A 46 -9.82 -10.11 -20.98
C VAL A 46 -9.18 -10.50 -22.33
N GLN A 47 -8.34 -11.54 -22.35
CA GLN A 47 -7.74 -12.05 -23.60
C GLN A 47 -8.78 -12.60 -24.58
N GLN A 48 -9.93 -13.05 -24.08
CA GLN A 48 -11.06 -13.54 -24.88
C GLN A 48 -12.00 -12.41 -25.35
N GLY A 49 -11.70 -11.14 -25.00
CA GLY A 49 -12.44 -9.97 -25.45
C GLY A 49 -13.34 -9.31 -24.40
N GLU A 50 -13.43 -9.87 -23.19
CA GLU A 50 -14.20 -9.27 -22.09
C GLU A 50 -13.38 -8.19 -21.36
N ILE A 51 -13.18 -7.05 -22.03
CA ILE A 51 -12.28 -5.96 -21.59
C ILE A 51 -12.69 -5.37 -20.23
N ILE A 52 -13.96 -5.44 -19.86
CA ILE A 52 -14.46 -4.89 -18.59
C ILE A 52 -13.75 -5.49 -17.36
N TYR A 53 -13.31 -6.75 -17.45
CA TYR A 53 -12.60 -7.41 -16.34
C TYR A 53 -11.20 -6.88 -16.10
N LEU A 54 -10.62 -6.09 -17.02
CA LEU A 54 -9.34 -5.40 -16.83
C LEU A 54 -9.41 -4.40 -15.67
N LEU A 55 -10.60 -3.87 -15.36
CA LEU A 55 -10.77 -2.89 -14.29
C LEU A 55 -10.39 -3.45 -12.92
N VAL A 56 -10.55 -4.76 -12.69
CA VAL A 56 -10.23 -5.39 -11.41
C VAL A 56 -8.72 -5.36 -11.12
N PRO A 57 -7.83 -5.96 -11.94
CA PRO A 57 -6.39 -5.91 -11.70
C PRO A 57 -5.84 -4.49 -11.81
N LEU A 58 -6.41 -3.63 -12.64
CA LEU A 58 -6.00 -2.22 -12.72
C LEU A 58 -6.29 -1.47 -11.42
N THR A 59 -7.50 -1.61 -10.88
CA THR A 59 -7.87 -0.97 -9.60
C THR A 59 -7.02 -1.52 -8.47
N LEU A 60 -6.78 -2.83 -8.45
CA LEU A 60 -5.92 -3.46 -7.46
C LEU A 60 -4.49 -2.90 -7.52
N ALA A 61 -3.91 -2.77 -8.72
CA ALA A 61 -2.59 -2.17 -8.90
C ALA A 61 -2.52 -0.72 -8.39
N MET A 62 -3.55 0.10 -8.65
CA MET A 62 -3.60 1.47 -8.13
C MET A 62 -3.65 1.52 -6.59
N VAL A 63 -4.43 0.63 -5.97
CA VAL A 63 -4.51 0.51 -4.51
C VAL A 63 -3.15 0.12 -3.92
N PHE A 64 -2.46 -0.85 -4.54
CA PHE A 64 -1.12 -1.25 -4.11
C PHE A 64 -0.11 -0.10 -4.22
N VAL A 65 -0.05 0.59 -5.35
CA VAL A 65 0.89 1.72 -5.54
C VAL A 65 0.65 2.81 -4.49
N LEU A 66 -0.61 3.13 -4.19
CA LEU A 66 -0.94 4.14 -3.19
C LEU A 66 -0.50 3.71 -1.79
N ILE A 67 -0.88 2.50 -1.35
CA ILE A 67 -0.65 2.04 0.02
C ILE A 67 0.83 1.73 0.25
N HIS A 68 1.45 0.97 -0.65
CA HIS A 68 2.86 0.63 -0.57
C HIS A 68 3.75 1.88 -0.70
N GLY A 69 3.39 2.81 -1.60
CA GLY A 69 4.08 4.09 -1.76
C GLY A 69 4.01 4.94 -0.49
N THR A 70 2.81 5.15 0.05
CA THR A 70 2.64 5.92 1.30
C THR A 70 3.36 5.25 2.48
N PHE A 71 3.33 3.91 2.55
CA PHE A 71 4.08 3.15 3.55
C PHE A 71 5.58 3.42 3.44
N THR A 72 6.13 3.29 2.24
CA THR A 72 7.57 3.49 2.01
C THR A 72 7.99 4.92 2.30
N ASP A 73 7.21 5.92 1.90
CA ASP A 73 7.49 7.33 2.22
C ASP A 73 7.57 7.55 3.73
N TYR A 74 6.59 7.07 4.50
CA TYR A 74 6.61 7.23 5.96
C TYR A 74 7.68 6.37 6.63
N LEU A 75 8.01 5.20 6.07
CA LEU A 75 9.13 4.39 6.55
C LEU A 75 10.45 5.12 6.36
N TRP A 76 10.68 5.72 5.19
CA TRP A 76 11.87 6.51 4.92
C TRP A 76 11.97 7.72 5.85
N GLU A 77 10.87 8.46 6.04
CA GLU A 77 10.81 9.57 6.98
C GLU A 77 11.16 9.14 8.42
N LEU A 78 10.63 8.00 8.90
CA LEU A 78 10.97 7.46 10.22
C LEU A 78 12.45 7.06 10.34
N LEU A 79 13.05 6.58 9.25
CA LEU A 79 14.47 6.25 9.19
C LEU A 79 15.36 7.49 9.00
N GLY A 80 14.77 8.68 8.84
CA GLY A 80 15.48 9.93 8.59
C GLY A 80 15.98 10.07 7.14
N LEU A 81 15.46 9.26 6.23
CA LEU A 81 15.73 9.31 4.79
C LEU A 81 14.65 10.17 4.13
N HIS A 82 15.04 11.33 3.62
CA HIS A 82 14.18 12.20 2.82
C HIS A 82 14.71 12.25 1.40
N ALA A 83 13.83 12.06 0.41
CA ALA A 83 14.13 12.48 -0.95
C ALA A 83 14.35 14.00 -0.95
N LYS A 84 15.41 14.45 -1.63
CA LYS A 84 15.86 15.84 -1.62
C LYS A 84 14.99 16.73 -2.50
#